data_AF-A0A3C0WIV9-F1
#
_entry.id   AF-A0A3C0WIV9-F1
#
_cell.length_a   1.000
_cell.length_b   1.000
_cell.length_c   1.000
_cell.angle_alpha   90.00
_cell.angle_beta   90.00
_cell.angle_gamma   90.00
#
_symmetry.space_group_name_H-M   'P 1'
#
loop_
_entity.id
_entity.type
_entity.pdbx_description
1 polymer ?
#
loop_
_entity_poly.entity_id
_entity_poly.type
_entity_poly.pdbx_seq_one_letter_code
_entity_poly.pdbx_strand_id
1 'polypeptide(L)' 'MARFAVLKMSCACVFALLLAFTNAASADEKVDFNREVRTVLANSCFTCHGPDSAERKAELRLDTLVG' A
#
# COMPACT_ATOMS: atom_id res chain seq x y z
N MET A 1 15.50 49.81 10.57
CA MET A 1 16.07 48.74 9.71
C MET A 1 15.98 47.35 10.35
N ALA A 2 16.39 47.14 11.61
CA ALA A 2 16.32 45.83 12.29
C ALA A 2 14.91 45.24 12.47
N ARG A 3 13.86 46.05 12.67
CA ARG A 3 12.47 45.58 12.88
C ARG A 3 11.85 44.94 11.63
N PHE A 4 12.24 45.41 10.44
CA PHE A 4 11.83 44.82 9.15
C PHE A 4 12.59 43.52 8.84
N ALA A 5 13.84 43.39 9.32
CA ALA A 5 14.62 42.17 9.19
C ALA A 5 14.07 41.05 10.10
N VAL A 6 13.66 41.37 11.33
CA VAL A 6 13.03 40.41 12.26
C VAL A 6 11.67 39.91 11.72
N LEU A 7 10.85 40.81 11.15
CA LEU A 7 9.56 40.44 10.55
C LEU A 7 9.70 39.54 9.31
N LYS A 8 10.74 39.77 8.49
CA LYS A 8 11.09 38.91 7.34
C LYS A 8 11.68 37.56 7.78
N MET A 9 12.49 37.55 8.86
CA MET A 9 13.09 36.33 9.42
C MET A 9 12.01 35.41 10.04
N SER A 10 11.04 35.97 10.76
CA SER A 10 9.93 35.21 11.34
C SER A 10 9.01 34.61 10.28
N CYS A 11 8.74 35.30 9.17
CA CYS A 11 7.88 34.79 8.10
C CYS A 11 8.55 33.62 7.34
N ALA A 12 9.86 33.69 7.12
CA ALA A 12 10.63 32.63 6.47
C ALA A 12 10.76 31.36 7.34
N CYS A 13 10.98 31.51 8.65
CA CYS A 13 11.02 30.38 9.59
C CYS A 13 9.65 29.67 9.71
N VAL A 14 8.56 30.44 9.76
CA VAL A 14 7.20 29.87 9.80
C VAL A 14 6.87 29.14 8.50
N PHE A 15 7.24 29.70 7.34
CA PHE A 15 7.04 29.05 6.05
C PHE A 15 7.86 27.75 5.90
N ALA A 16 9.12 27.74 6.35
CA ALA A 16 9.95 26.54 6.36
C ALA A 16 9.41 25.45 7.31
N LEU A 17 8.88 25.85 8.48
CA LEU A 17 8.24 24.92 9.42
C LEU A 17 6.93 24.33 8.87
N LEU A 18 6.16 25.12 8.12
CA LEU A 18 4.94 24.63 7.46
C LEU A 18 5.23 23.61 6.36
N LEU A 19 6.30 23.81 5.57
CA LEU A 19 6.73 22.86 4.54
C LEU A 19 7.26 21.54 5.10
N ALA A 20 7.86 21.56 6.30
CA ALA A 20 8.36 20.35 6.96
C ALA A 20 7.23 19.43 7.46
N PHE A 21 6.00 19.95 7.62
CA PHE A 21 4.87 19.21 8.19
C PHE A 21 4.00 18.48 7.15
N THR A 22 4.23 18.67 5.85
CA THR A 22 3.34 18.11 4.80
C THR A 22 3.69 16.69 4.35
N ASN A 23 4.71 16.05 4.93
CA ASN A 23 5.27 14.80 4.37
C ASN A 23 4.87 13.50 5.10
N ALA A 24 3.73 13.50 5.81
CA ALA A 24 3.26 12.34 6.57
C ALA A 24 2.02 11.65 5.97
N ALA A 25 1.85 11.69 4.65
CA ALA A 25 0.87 10.86 3.97
C ALA A 25 1.53 9.53 3.57
N SER A 26 1.46 8.52 4.45
CA SER A 26 1.68 7.14 4.01
C SER A 26 0.53 6.80 3.05
N ALA A 27 0.85 6.71 1.76
CA ALA A 27 -0.04 6.06 0.82
C ALA A 27 -0.11 4.58 1.24
N ASP A 28 -1.29 4.13 1.64
CA ASP A 28 -1.54 2.71 1.83
C ASP A 28 -1.25 2.02 0.49
N GLU A 29 -0.17 1.24 0.44
CA GLU A 29 0.23 0.55 -0.78
C GLU A 29 -0.86 -0.46 -1.10
N LYS A 30 -1.49 -0.31 -2.26
CA LYS A 30 -2.57 -1.21 -2.66
C LYS A 30 -2.01 -2.62 -2.72
N VAL A 31 -2.64 -3.53 -1.98
CA VAL A 31 -2.31 -4.96 -2.01
C VAL A 31 -2.37 -5.48 -3.45
N ASP A 32 -1.25 -6.01 -3.94
CA ASP A 32 -1.17 -6.68 -5.24
C ASP A 32 -1.47 -8.16 -5.07
N PHE A 33 -2.68 -8.56 -5.47
CA PHE A 33 -3.12 -9.96 -5.41
C PHE A 33 -2.14 -10.93 -6.05
N ASN A 34 -1.52 -10.59 -7.19
CA ASN A 34 -0.65 -11.53 -7.89
C ASN A 34 0.70 -11.69 -7.20
N ARG A 35 1.24 -10.63 -6.60
CA ARG A 35 2.54 -10.71 -5.91
C ARG A 35 2.39 -11.26 -4.50
N GLU A 36 1.37 -10.82 -3.78
CA GLU A 36 1.24 -11.07 -2.34
C GLU A 36 0.34 -12.27 -2.05
N VAL A 37 -0.88 -12.30 -2.58
CA VAL A 37 -1.89 -13.31 -2.21
C VAL A 37 -1.72 -14.60 -3.02
N ARG A 38 -1.56 -14.49 -4.34
CA ARG A 38 -1.47 -15.63 -5.25
C ARG A 38 -0.29 -16.53 -4.92
N THR A 39 0.85 -15.94 -4.51
CA THR A 39 2.04 -16.70 -4.08
C THR A 39 1.73 -17.59 -2.88
N VAL A 40 1.01 -17.07 -1.89
CA VAL A 40 0.61 -17.84 -0.70
C VAL A 40 -0.35 -18.97 -1.10
N LEU A 41 -1.38 -18.66 -1.90
CA LEU A 41 -2.35 -19.66 -2.34
C LEU A 41 -1.73 -20.75 -3.23
N ALA A 42 -0.75 -20.40 -4.07
CA ALA A 42 -0.04 -21.37 -4.90
C ALA A 42 0.73 -22.39 -4.06
N ASN A 43 1.37 -21.94 -2.98
CA ASN A 43 2.19 -22.80 -2.13
C ASN A 43 1.36 -23.72 -1.22
N SER A 44 0.16 -23.30 -0.82
CA SER A 44 -0.60 -24.00 0.23
C SER A 44 -1.95 -24.55 -0.21
N CYS A 45 -2.55 -24.02 -1.28
CA CYS A 45 -3.96 -24.29 -1.59
C CYS A 45 -4.19 -24.81 -3.00
N PHE A 46 -3.47 -24.32 -4.02
CA PHE A 46 -3.75 -24.66 -5.42
C PHE A 46 -3.54 -26.13 -5.79
N THR A 47 -2.77 -26.88 -5.00
CA THR A 47 -2.68 -28.34 -5.18
C THR A 47 -4.04 -29.03 -5.05
N CYS A 48 -4.93 -28.54 -4.18
CA CYS A 48 -6.25 -29.14 -3.94
C CYS A 48 -7.43 -28.24 -4.39
N HIS A 49 -7.20 -26.94 -4.58
CA HIS A 49 -8.24 -25.95 -4.92
C HIS A 49 -7.84 -25.05 -6.09
N GLY A 50 -6.90 -25.53 -6.92
CA GLY A 50 -6.40 -24.83 -8.10
C GLY A 50 -7.10 -25.27 -9.39
N PRO A 51 -6.51 -25.03 -10.56
CA PRO A 51 -7.22 -25.12 -11.82
C PRO A 51 -7.62 -26.54 -12.26
N ASP A 52 -6.90 -27.55 -11.80
CA ASP A 52 -7.17 -28.95 -12.12
C ASP A 52 -8.49 -29.41 -11.49
N SER A 53 -9.41 -29.92 -12.31
CA SER A 53 -10.71 -30.45 -11.85
C SER A 53 -10.60 -31.80 -11.18
N ALA A 54 -9.61 -32.62 -11.51
CA ALA A 54 -9.45 -33.95 -10.94
C ALA A 54 -9.01 -33.87 -9.46
N GLU A 55 -8.14 -32.91 -9.14
CA GLU A 55 -7.60 -32.72 -7.79
C GLU A 55 -8.46 -31.78 -6.92
N ARG A 56 -9.50 -31.17 -7.51
CA ARG A 56 -10.30 -30.13 -6.85
C ARG A 56 -11.19 -30.70 -5.76
N LYS A 57 -11.02 -30.20 -4.54
CA LYS A 57 -11.82 -30.62 -3.37
C LYS A 57 -12.92 -29.61 -3.07
N ALA A 58 -14.03 -30.11 -2.54
CA ALA A 58 -15.16 -29.32 -2.03
C ALA A 58 -15.72 -28.29 -3.04
N GLU A 59 -15.54 -28.53 -4.35
CA GLU A 59 -15.97 -27.65 -5.45
C GLU A 59 -15.45 -26.20 -5.36
N LEU A 60 -14.46 -25.94 -4.50
CA LEU A 60 -13.91 -24.61 -4.25
C LEU A 60 -12.77 -24.29 -5.21
N ARG A 61 -12.75 -23.06 -5.74
CA ARG A 61 -11.76 -22.62 -6.73
C ARG A 61 -11.10 -21.28 -6.38
N LEU A 62 -9.89 -21.35 -5.83
CA LEU A 62 -9.16 -20.18 -5.31
C LEU A 62 -8.24 -19.48 -6.33
N ASP A 63 -8.03 -20.07 -7.51
CA ASP A 63 -7.17 -19.49 -8.56
C ASP A 63 -7.89 -18.45 -9.44
N THR A 64 -9.17 -18.19 -9.16
CA THR A 64 -10.02 -17.27 -9.93
C THR A 64 -10.74 -16.30 -9.00
N LEU A 65 -11.17 -15.16 -9.54
CA LEU A 65 -11.91 -14.14 -8.77
C LEU A 65 -13.34 -14.55 -8.42
N VAL A 66 -13.88 -15.60 -9.05
CA VAL A 66 -15.28 -16.01 -8.91
C VAL A 66 -15.51 -16.84 -7.64
N GLY A 67 -14.47 -17.52 -7.14
CA GLY A 67 -14.53 -18.41 -5.97
C GLY A 67 -15.13 -19.78 -6.29
#